data_AF-A0AAC9KY08-F1
#
_entry.id   AF-A0AAC9KY08-F1
#
_cell.length_a   1.000
_cell.length_b   1.000
_cell.length_c   1.000
_cell.angle_alpha   90.00
_cell.angle_beta   90.00
_cell.angle_gamma   90.00
#
_symmetry.space_group_name_H-M   'P 1'
#
loop_
_entity.id
_entity.type
_entity.pdbx_description
1 polymer ?
#
loop_
_entity_poly.entity_id
_entity_poly.type
_entity_poly.pdbx_seq_one_letter_code
_entity_poly.pdbx_strand_id
1 'polypeptide(L)'
;MKTKIIIFLSILSILSCSKKASSAVNPELIIKTKNIKENEILKNNNILHIDAKIPFMENSNFEFENLIKKWKKDIENKISKPENSKNEYFYFSSFTIFKNENIGITSILYKESFKEKESSTFLKYYSLNLKGNKKIEISEIISKDQLDSLINVLKEQLKSRIKNFYAKDKLNPKELEKKFTTIFPRYKYYFKNNQIIVFYDSFSIDCNDCDKIEFQFPIHENTENEYRPNKNPQS
;
A
#
# COMPACT_ATOMS: atom_id res chain seq x y z
N MET A 1 -24.71 -55.52 -30.19
CA MET A 1 -23.52 -55.11 -29.41
C MET A 1 -23.03 -53.78 -29.96
N LYS A 2 -22.76 -52.83 -29.05
CA LYS A 2 -22.71 -51.38 -29.28
C LYS A 2 -21.55 -50.95 -30.18
N THR A 3 -21.87 -50.24 -31.27
CA THR A 3 -20.96 -49.48 -32.12
C THR A 3 -20.38 -48.30 -31.33
N LYS A 4 -19.06 -48.26 -31.16
CA LYS A 4 -18.35 -47.10 -30.60
C LYS A 4 -18.08 -46.10 -31.72
N ILE A 5 -18.79 -44.98 -31.69
CA ILE A 5 -18.48 -43.80 -32.51
C ILE A 5 -17.36 -43.05 -31.80
N ILE A 6 -16.17 -42.98 -32.41
CA ILE A 6 -15.07 -42.14 -31.95
C ILE A 6 -15.23 -40.79 -32.65
N ILE A 7 -15.68 -39.79 -31.91
CA ILE A 7 -15.78 -38.41 -32.38
C ILE A 7 -14.39 -37.78 -32.27
N PHE A 8 -13.71 -37.63 -33.40
CA PHE A 8 -12.46 -36.87 -33.50
C PHE A 8 -12.83 -35.38 -33.59
N LEU A 9 -12.79 -34.67 -32.47
CA LEU A 9 -13.11 -33.25 -32.42
C LEU A 9 -11.93 -32.45 -33.02
N SER A 10 -12.03 -32.12 -34.30
CA SER A 10 -11.15 -31.19 -34.98
C SER A 10 -11.41 -29.77 -34.48
N ILE A 11 -10.57 -29.29 -33.55
CA ILE A 11 -10.54 -27.88 -33.15
C ILE A 11 -9.87 -27.10 -34.29
N LEU A 12 -10.70 -26.51 -35.14
CA LEU A 12 -10.28 -25.50 -36.11
C LEU A 12 -9.62 -24.33 -35.37
N SER A 13 -8.34 -24.15 -35.66
CA SER A 13 -7.55 -23.00 -35.24
C SER A 13 -8.02 -21.77 -36.04
N ILE A 14 -9.05 -21.08 -35.54
CA ILE A 14 -9.35 -19.73 -35.99
C ILE A 14 -8.24 -18.86 -35.42
N LEU A 15 -7.24 -18.57 -36.25
CA LEU A 15 -6.32 -17.46 -36.07
C LEU A 15 -7.15 -16.17 -36.15
N SER A 16 -7.86 -15.83 -35.08
CA SER A 16 -8.42 -14.51 -34.92
C SER A 16 -7.26 -13.59 -34.55
N CYS A 17 -6.79 -12.86 -35.56
CA CYS A 17 -5.94 -11.70 -35.38
C CYS A 17 -6.77 -10.66 -34.63
N SER A 18 -6.78 -10.73 -33.31
CA SER A 18 -7.34 -9.69 -32.46
C SER A 18 -6.47 -8.46 -32.65
N LYS A 19 -7.02 -7.44 -33.32
CA LYS A 19 -6.49 -6.08 -33.25
C LYS A 19 -6.41 -5.73 -31.77
N LYS A 20 -5.20 -5.81 -31.19
CA LYS A 20 -4.90 -5.15 -29.92
C LYS A 20 -5.31 -3.71 -30.11
N ALA A 21 -6.38 -3.28 -29.43
CA ALA A 21 -6.58 -1.88 -29.16
C ALA A 21 -5.26 -1.41 -28.56
N SER A 22 -4.55 -0.52 -29.26
CA SER A 22 -3.33 0.05 -28.73
C SER A 22 -3.75 0.77 -27.45
N SER A 23 -3.47 0.17 -26.30
CA SER A 23 -3.46 0.93 -25.06
C SER A 23 -2.53 2.10 -25.34
N ALA A 24 -3.08 3.32 -25.25
CA ALA A 24 -2.26 4.51 -25.31
C ALA A 24 -1.13 4.27 -24.31
N VAL A 25 0.10 4.20 -24.81
CA VAL A 25 1.30 4.00 -24.00
C VAL A 25 1.28 5.16 -23.02
N ASN A 26 0.91 4.88 -21.77
CA ASN A 26 0.92 5.89 -20.73
C ASN A 26 2.33 6.49 -20.74
N PRO A 27 2.48 7.82 -20.89
CA PRO A 27 3.80 8.43 -20.84
C PRO A 27 4.47 7.95 -19.55
N GLU A 28 5.69 7.41 -19.70
CA GLU A 28 6.36 6.74 -18.60
C GLU A 28 6.47 7.70 -17.41
N LEU A 29 5.92 7.28 -16.27
CA LEU A 29 5.93 8.10 -15.07
C LEU A 29 7.33 8.08 -14.46
N ILE A 30 8.05 9.20 -14.58
CA ILE A 30 9.40 9.34 -14.05
C ILE A 30 9.33 9.85 -12.60
N ILE A 31 9.52 8.95 -11.64
CA ILE A 31 9.69 9.28 -10.23
C ILE A 31 11.17 9.45 -9.96
N LYS A 32 11.56 10.64 -9.49
CA LYS A 32 12.93 10.97 -9.09
C LYS A 32 13.10 10.81 -7.58
N THR A 33 14.35 10.71 -7.13
CA THR A 33 14.72 10.62 -5.71
C THR A 33 15.38 11.92 -5.26
N LYS A 34 14.86 12.52 -4.20
CA LYS A 34 15.54 13.59 -3.43
C LYS A 34 16.17 12.94 -2.20
N ASN A 35 17.47 13.11 -2.03
CA ASN A 35 18.19 12.64 -0.85
C ASN A 35 18.36 13.81 0.11
N ILE A 36 18.05 13.60 1.40
CA ILE A 36 18.30 14.56 2.47
C ILE A 36 19.19 13.86 3.49
N LYS A 37 20.34 14.46 3.79
CA LYS A 37 21.27 13.97 4.80
C LYS A 37 21.73 15.14 5.66
N GLU A 38 21.25 15.18 6.89
CA GLU A 38 21.42 16.34 7.78
C GLU A 38 21.77 15.87 9.19
N ASN A 39 22.66 16.61 9.85
CA ASN A 39 22.93 16.51 11.28
C ASN A 39 22.75 17.88 11.90
N GLU A 40 21.91 18.00 12.92
CA GLU A 40 21.57 19.27 13.55
C GLU A 40 21.70 19.19 15.06
N ILE A 41 22.33 20.20 15.66
CA ILE A 41 22.46 20.31 17.11
C ILE A 41 21.38 21.27 17.61
N LEU A 42 20.50 20.77 18.49
CA LEU A 42 19.42 21.51 19.13
C LEU A 42 19.82 21.98 20.53
N LYS A 43 18.88 22.64 21.23
CA LYS A 43 19.02 23.02 22.64
C LYS A 43 19.36 21.80 23.51
N ASN A 44 20.08 22.04 24.62
CA ASN A 44 20.57 21.03 25.56
C ASN A 44 21.49 19.97 24.91
N ASN A 45 22.20 20.36 23.84
CA ASN A 45 23.14 19.51 23.08
C ASN A 45 22.51 18.26 22.44
N ASN A 46 21.19 18.22 22.29
CA ASN A 46 20.51 17.13 21.57
C ASN A 46 20.89 17.16 20.08
N ILE A 47 20.97 16.00 19.45
CA ILE A 47 21.38 15.88 18.04
C ILE A 47 20.29 15.18 17.25
N LEU A 48 19.92 15.76 16.11
CA LEU A 48 19.09 15.13 15.08
C LEU A 48 19.99 14.57 13.99
N HIS A 49 19.72 13.34 13.58
CA HIS A 49 20.32 12.68 12.43
C HIS A 49 19.21 12.35 11.44
N ILE A 50 19.27 12.90 10.24
CA ILE A 50 18.30 12.66 9.16
C ILE A 50 19.04 12.03 7.99
N ASP A 51 18.58 10.86 7.54
CA ASP A 51 19.00 10.24 6.28
C ASP A 51 17.75 9.72 5.56
N ALA A 52 17.25 10.53 4.64
CA ALA A 52 15.94 10.36 4.03
C ALA A 52 16.02 10.32 2.51
N LYS A 53 15.37 9.33 1.91
CA LYS A 53 15.13 9.25 0.46
C LYS A 53 13.67 9.52 0.18
N ILE A 54 13.39 10.59 -0.56
CA ILE A 54 12.03 11.06 -0.84
C ILE A 54 11.74 10.89 -2.33
N PRO A 55 10.63 10.22 -2.71
CA PRO A 55 10.18 10.19 -4.09
C PRO A 55 9.52 11.52 -4.44
N PHE A 56 9.79 12.04 -5.63
CA PHE A 56 9.09 13.21 -6.16
C PHE A 56 8.92 13.09 -7.68
N MET A 57 8.01 13.88 -8.23
CA MET A 57 7.79 14.01 -9.66
C MET A 57 7.77 15.49 -10.01
N GLU A 58 8.28 15.85 -11.18
CA GLU A 58 8.20 17.23 -11.65
C GLU A 58 6.75 17.67 -11.70
N ASN A 59 6.45 18.83 -11.12
CA ASN A 59 5.09 19.38 -10.99
C ASN A 59 4.13 18.57 -10.11
N SER A 60 4.63 17.74 -9.18
CA SER A 60 3.79 17.05 -8.19
C SER A 60 4.49 16.91 -6.84
N ASN A 61 3.81 17.35 -5.78
CA ASN A 61 4.28 17.21 -4.41
C ASN A 61 3.58 16.02 -3.74
N PHE A 62 4.34 15.01 -3.33
CA PHE A 62 3.81 13.84 -2.63
C PHE A 62 3.71 14.01 -1.11
N GLU A 63 4.04 15.20 -0.59
CA GLU A 63 3.94 15.59 0.83
C GLU A 63 4.83 14.78 1.79
N PHE A 64 5.62 13.81 1.32
CA PHE A 64 6.53 13.04 2.16
C PHE A 64 7.58 13.90 2.88
N GLU A 65 7.99 15.02 2.28
CA GLU A 65 8.86 16.00 2.93
C GLU A 65 8.21 16.66 4.15
N ASN A 66 6.87 16.76 4.18
CA ASN A 66 6.16 17.28 5.35
C ASN A 66 6.23 16.32 6.54
N LEU A 67 6.44 15.02 6.31
CA LEU A 67 6.59 14.05 7.39
C LEU A 67 7.89 14.29 8.18
N ILE A 68 8.99 14.60 7.49
CA ILE A 68 10.27 14.98 8.11
C ILE A 68 10.10 16.25 8.93
N LYS A 69 9.48 17.28 8.34
CA LYS A 69 9.21 18.56 9.03
C LYS A 69 8.36 18.36 10.28
N LYS A 70 7.33 17.51 10.20
CA LYS A 70 6.47 17.17 11.34
C LYS A 70 7.26 16.46 12.42
N TRP A 71 8.06 15.44 12.06
CA TRP A 71 8.89 14.73 13.02
C TRP A 71 9.87 15.65 13.74
N LYS A 72 10.58 16.51 13.00
CA LYS A 72 11.50 17.50 13.58
C LYS A 72 10.79 18.38 14.61
N LYS A 73 9.62 18.92 14.26
CA LYS A 73 8.80 19.73 15.18
C LYS A 73 8.36 18.94 16.42
N ASP A 74 7.97 17.68 16.26
CA ASP A 74 7.58 16.82 17.37
C ASP A 74 8.76 16.59 18.34
N ILE A 75 9.98 16.43 17.82
CA ILE A 75 11.20 16.30 18.64
C ILE A 75 11.57 17.62 19.33
N GLU A 76 11.50 18.76 18.64
CA GLU A 76 11.73 20.08 19.23
C GLU A 76 10.78 20.36 20.40
N ASN A 77 9.49 20.03 20.24
CA ASN A 77 8.48 20.14 21.30
C ASN A 77 8.73 19.18 22.47
N LYS A 78 9.36 18.03 22.22
CA LYS A 78 9.73 17.08 23.27
C LYS A 78 10.88 17.61 24.12
N ILE A 79 11.89 18.18 23.46
CA ILE A 79 13.13 18.68 24.08
C ILE A 79 12.91 20.02 24.83
N SER A 80 11.83 20.76 24.54
CA SER A 80 11.51 21.98 25.28
C SER A 80 11.12 21.74 26.75
N LYS A 81 10.95 20.48 27.17
CA LYS A 81 10.77 20.10 28.58
C LYS A 81 12.14 19.97 29.27
N PRO A 82 12.30 20.48 30.50
CA PRO A 82 13.59 20.54 31.18
C PRO A 82 13.99 19.15 31.70
N GLU A 83 14.55 18.32 30.84
CA GLU A 83 15.35 17.15 31.24
C GLU A 83 16.77 17.32 30.72
N ASN A 84 17.76 17.31 31.63
CA ASN A 84 19.19 17.54 31.37
C ASN A 84 19.89 16.37 30.64
N SER A 85 19.22 15.67 29.73
CA SER A 85 19.83 14.56 28.99
C SER A 85 20.16 14.96 27.55
N LYS A 86 21.45 14.80 27.19
CA LYS A 86 21.91 14.84 25.79
C LYS A 86 21.39 13.58 25.10
N ASN A 87 20.50 13.74 24.12
CA ASN A 87 19.92 12.63 23.38
C ASN A 87 20.20 12.75 21.88
N GLU A 88 20.27 11.59 21.23
CA GLU A 88 20.36 11.48 19.77
C GLU A 88 19.06 10.91 19.21
N TYR A 89 18.58 11.55 18.16
CA TYR A 89 17.33 11.23 17.46
C TYR A 89 17.65 10.93 16.00
N PHE A 90 17.19 9.78 15.53
CA PHE A 90 17.47 9.32 14.17
C PHE A 90 16.17 9.21 13.38
N TYR A 91 16.17 9.82 12.21
CA TYR A 91 15.15 9.69 11.19
C TYR A 91 15.78 9.04 9.95
N PHE A 92 15.22 7.91 9.55
CA PHE A 92 15.55 7.25 8.29
C PHE A 92 14.31 7.12 7.44
N SER A 93 14.43 7.38 6.13
CA SER A 93 13.36 7.02 5.21
C SER A 93 13.85 6.47 3.88
N SER A 94 13.02 5.62 3.31
CA SER A 94 13.24 5.00 2.00
C SER A 94 11.90 4.73 1.33
N PHE A 95 11.92 4.37 0.05
CA PHE A 95 10.71 3.98 -0.66
C PHE A 95 10.98 2.91 -1.70
N THR A 96 9.93 2.18 -2.05
CA THR A 96 9.90 1.21 -3.13
C THR A 96 8.82 1.61 -4.13
N ILE A 97 9.12 1.52 -5.42
CA ILE A 97 8.17 1.77 -6.50
C ILE A 97 7.72 0.42 -7.08
N PHE A 98 6.41 0.25 -7.25
CA PHE A 98 5.80 -0.88 -7.93
C PHE A 98 5.07 -0.36 -9.17
N LYS A 99 5.52 -0.78 -10.35
CA LYS A 99 4.82 -0.51 -11.61
C LYS A 99 3.91 -1.69 -11.94
N ASN A 100 2.66 -1.42 -12.29
CA ASN A 100 1.68 -2.41 -12.68
C ASN A 100 1.13 -2.03 -14.06
N GLU A 101 1.80 -2.54 -15.09
CA GLU A 101 1.59 -2.13 -16.48
C GLU A 101 0.19 -2.46 -16.99
N ASN A 102 -0.36 -3.62 -16.60
CA ASN A 102 -1.68 -4.09 -17.05
C ASN A 102 -2.80 -3.09 -16.74
N ILE A 103 -2.75 -2.47 -15.56
CA ILE A 103 -3.76 -1.52 -15.09
C ILE A 103 -3.27 -0.06 -15.14
N GLY A 104 -2.04 0.16 -15.62
CA GLY A 104 -1.43 1.48 -15.76
C GLY A 104 -1.23 2.22 -14.43
N ILE A 105 -0.98 1.50 -13.33
CA ILE A 105 -0.82 2.07 -11.99
C ILE A 105 0.65 2.02 -11.58
N THR A 106 1.13 3.10 -10.96
CA THR A 106 2.39 3.13 -10.23
C THR A 106 2.10 3.36 -8.75
N SER A 107 2.55 2.44 -7.91
CA SER A 107 2.45 2.56 -6.45
C SER A 107 3.80 2.87 -5.84
N ILE A 108 3.80 3.78 -4.87
CA ILE A 108 4.95 4.15 -4.06
C ILE A 108 4.67 3.71 -2.63
N LEU A 109 5.50 2.83 -2.09
CA LEU A 109 5.49 2.46 -0.68
C LEU A 109 6.64 3.19 0.01
N TYR A 110 6.31 4.22 0.77
CA TYR A 110 7.26 5.02 1.56
C TYR A 110 7.34 4.46 2.98
N LYS A 111 8.57 4.32 3.49
CA LYS A 111 8.88 3.77 4.81
C LYS A 111 9.65 4.80 5.62
N GLU A 112 9.17 5.09 6.82
CA GLU A 112 9.88 5.85 7.86
C GLU A 112 10.34 4.91 8.97
N SER A 113 11.52 5.20 9.51
CA SER A 113 12.16 4.48 10.59
C SER A 113 12.73 5.50 11.57
N PHE A 114 12.28 5.45 12.82
CA PHE A 114 12.67 6.39 13.86
C PHE A 114 13.33 5.66 15.01
N LYS A 115 14.37 6.25 15.58
CA LYS A 115 15.04 5.72 16.77
C LYS A 115 15.45 6.86 17.70
N GLU A 116 15.28 6.67 19.00
CA GLU A 116 15.74 7.57 20.05
C GLU A 116 16.64 6.81 21.01
N LYS A 117 17.87 7.28 21.29
CA LYS A 117 18.83 6.55 22.16
C LYS A 117 18.99 5.08 21.71
N GLU A 118 19.08 4.15 22.67
CA GLU A 118 19.14 2.69 22.47
C GLU A 118 17.75 2.03 22.33
N SER A 119 16.68 2.80 22.08
CA SER A 119 15.33 2.23 21.93
C SER A 119 15.16 1.40 20.66
N SER A 120 14.08 0.61 20.63
CA SER A 120 13.62 -0.09 19.45
C SER A 120 13.28 0.88 18.31
N THR A 121 13.44 0.40 17.08
CA THR A 121 13.16 1.19 15.89
C THR A 121 11.65 1.21 15.62
N PHE A 122 11.06 2.39 15.53
CA PHE A 122 9.66 2.55 15.15
C PHE A 122 9.52 2.65 13.64
N LEU A 123 8.70 1.79 13.05
CA LEU A 123 8.44 1.77 11.61
C LEU A 123 7.06 2.34 11.29
N LYS A 124 6.98 3.19 10.25
CA LYS A 124 5.71 3.65 9.67
C LYS A 124 5.76 3.51 8.17
N TYR A 125 4.64 3.11 7.57
CA TYR A 125 4.52 2.99 6.12
C TYR A 125 3.45 3.91 5.58
N TYR A 126 3.66 4.39 4.36
CA TYR A 126 2.71 5.22 3.62
C TYR A 126 2.64 4.69 2.20
N SER A 127 1.44 4.71 1.62
CA SER A 127 1.27 4.32 0.23
C SER A 127 0.66 5.46 -0.57
N LEU A 128 1.16 5.62 -1.79
CA LEU A 128 0.62 6.53 -2.79
C LEU A 128 0.43 5.75 -4.09
N ASN A 129 -0.79 5.77 -4.64
CA ASN A 129 -1.14 5.07 -5.86
C ASN A 129 -1.44 6.09 -6.94
N LEU A 130 -0.81 5.95 -8.09
CA LEU A 130 -0.86 6.90 -9.20
C LEU A 130 -1.33 6.23 -10.49
N LYS A 131 -2.20 6.90 -11.24
CA LYS A 131 -2.53 6.57 -12.63
C LYS A 131 -2.18 7.79 -13.49
N GLY A 132 -1.08 7.70 -14.24
CA GLY A 132 -0.41 8.91 -14.72
C GLY A 132 -0.06 9.81 -13.52
N ASN A 133 -0.18 11.12 -13.64
CA ASN A 133 0.17 12.05 -12.56
C ASN A 133 -0.87 12.20 -11.43
N LYS A 134 -1.99 11.46 -11.49
CA LYS A 134 -3.10 11.61 -10.54
C LYS A 134 -3.05 10.54 -9.47
N LYS A 135 -3.25 10.97 -8.22
CA LYS A 135 -3.57 10.05 -7.11
C LYS A 135 -4.91 9.38 -7.38
N ILE A 136 -4.97 8.09 -7.11
CA ILE A 136 -6.17 7.28 -7.30
C ILE A 136 -6.54 6.50 -6.04
N GLU A 137 -7.83 6.19 -5.93
CA GLU A 137 -8.37 5.29 -4.92
C GLU A 137 -8.60 3.87 -5.46
N ILE A 138 -8.71 2.89 -4.55
CA ILE A 138 -9.01 1.48 -4.89
C ILE A 138 -10.32 1.34 -5.67
N SER A 139 -11.33 2.14 -5.32
CA SER A 139 -12.67 2.17 -5.93
C SER A 139 -12.66 2.65 -7.39
N GLU A 140 -11.60 3.33 -7.82
CA GLU A 140 -11.43 3.75 -9.22
C GLU A 140 -10.88 2.61 -10.11
N ILE A 141 -10.45 1.50 -9.51
CA ILE A 141 -9.77 0.40 -10.18
C ILE A 141 -10.59 -0.88 -10.22
N ILE A 142 -11.29 -1.20 -9.12
CA ILE A 142 -12.11 -2.41 -8.99
C ILE A 142 -13.59 -2.06 -8.91
N SER A 143 -14.46 -3.00 -9.31
CA SER A 143 -15.90 -2.80 -9.20
C SER A 143 -16.35 -2.73 -7.73
N LYS A 144 -17.55 -2.21 -7.48
CA LYS A 144 -18.12 -2.17 -6.13
C LYS A 144 -18.23 -3.58 -5.52
N ASP A 145 -18.66 -4.56 -6.31
CA ASP A 145 -18.81 -5.95 -5.84
C ASP A 145 -17.45 -6.58 -5.49
N GLN A 146 -16.40 -6.27 -6.28
CA GLN A 146 -15.03 -6.68 -5.95
C GLN A 146 -14.54 -6.01 -4.67
N LEU A 147 -14.84 -4.72 -4.47
CA LEU A 147 -14.48 -3.99 -3.26
C LEU A 147 -15.18 -4.56 -2.03
N ASP A 148 -16.49 -4.81 -2.11
CA ASP A 148 -17.27 -5.39 -1.01
C ASP A 148 -16.77 -6.80 -0.66
N SER A 149 -16.43 -7.60 -1.68
CA SER A 149 -15.80 -8.92 -1.50
C SER A 149 -14.44 -8.81 -0.79
N LEU A 150 -13.55 -7.92 -1.26
CA LEU A 150 -12.26 -7.66 -0.64
C LEU A 150 -12.42 -7.27 0.82
N ILE A 151 -13.33 -6.35 1.12
CA ILE A 151 -13.59 -5.88 2.48
C ILE A 151 -14.07 -7.02 3.38
N ASN A 152 -14.97 -7.88 2.89
CA ASN A 152 -15.44 -9.03 3.68
C ASN A 152 -14.33 -10.04 3.96
N VAL A 153 -13.52 -10.38 2.95
CA VAL A 153 -12.38 -11.28 3.13
C VAL A 153 -11.34 -10.68 4.08
N LEU A 154 -11.07 -9.38 3.96
CA LEU A 154 -10.16 -8.65 4.86
C LEU A 154 -10.63 -8.68 6.31
N LYS A 155 -11.93 -8.48 6.56
CA LYS A 155 -12.50 -8.54 7.92
C LYS A 155 -12.21 -9.89 8.57
N GLU A 156 -12.48 -10.98 7.86
CA GLU A 156 -12.30 -12.33 8.41
C GLU A 156 -10.83 -12.69 8.59
N GLN A 157 -9.98 -12.36 7.61
CA GLN A 157 -8.53 -12.57 7.73
C GLN A 157 -7.91 -11.75 8.87
N LEU A 158 -8.33 -10.49 9.05
CA LEU A 158 -7.84 -9.65 10.14
C LEU A 158 -8.31 -10.13 11.50
N LYS A 159 -9.59 -10.52 11.66
CA LYS A 159 -10.09 -11.11 12.92
C LYS A 159 -9.28 -12.33 13.33
N SER A 160 -9.01 -13.22 12.38
CA SER A 160 -8.16 -14.40 12.60
C SER A 160 -6.75 -14.02 13.03
N ARG A 161 -6.14 -13.03 12.36
CA ARG A 161 -4.81 -12.51 12.72
C ARG A 161 -4.76 -11.87 14.10
N ILE A 162 -5.72 -11.00 14.45
CA ILE A 162 -5.82 -10.37 15.77
C ILE A 162 -5.93 -11.43 16.85
N LYS A 163 -6.83 -12.42 16.69
CA LYS A 163 -6.96 -13.52 17.64
C LYS A 163 -5.62 -14.23 17.88
N ASN A 164 -4.83 -14.43 16.83
CA ASN A 164 -3.53 -15.08 16.93
C ASN A 164 -2.48 -14.20 17.63
N PHE A 165 -2.44 -12.88 17.37
CA PHE A 165 -1.51 -11.97 18.04
C PHE A 165 -1.73 -11.91 19.55
N TYR A 166 -2.99 -11.76 19.96
CA TYR A 166 -3.36 -11.62 21.36
C TYR A 166 -3.71 -12.96 22.04
N ALA A 167 -3.37 -14.10 21.40
CA ALA A 167 -3.64 -15.43 21.97
C ALA A 167 -2.93 -15.63 23.32
N LYS A 168 -1.75 -15.04 23.49
CA LYS A 168 -0.97 -15.09 24.75
C LYS A 168 -1.56 -14.20 25.85
N ASP A 169 -2.22 -13.11 25.47
CA ASP A 169 -2.77 -12.12 26.39
C ASP A 169 -4.11 -12.54 27.00
N LYS A 170 -4.64 -13.71 26.58
CA LYS A 170 -5.91 -14.28 27.07
C LYS A 170 -7.07 -13.28 27.03
N LEU A 171 -7.06 -12.39 26.04
CA LEU A 171 -8.12 -11.39 25.86
C LEU A 171 -9.46 -12.09 25.67
N ASN A 172 -10.49 -11.55 26.33
CA ASN A 172 -11.85 -12.05 26.15
C ASN A 172 -12.41 -11.62 24.78
N PRO A 173 -13.50 -12.25 24.29
CA PRO A 173 -14.08 -11.91 22.98
C PRO A 173 -14.44 -10.44 22.79
N LYS A 174 -14.86 -9.74 23.86
CA LYS A 174 -15.24 -8.32 23.81
C LYS A 174 -14.03 -7.41 23.63
N GLU A 175 -12.90 -7.74 24.25
CA GLU A 175 -11.62 -7.04 24.08
C GLU A 175 -11.06 -7.23 22.68
N LEU A 176 -11.14 -8.46 22.14
CA LEU A 176 -10.74 -8.75 20.76
C LEU A 176 -11.58 -7.96 19.75
N GLU A 177 -12.89 -7.86 19.95
CA GLU A 177 -13.77 -7.05 19.09
C GLU A 177 -13.42 -5.56 19.17
N LYS A 178 -13.10 -5.04 20.36
CA LYS A 178 -12.64 -3.64 20.53
C LYS A 178 -11.31 -3.39 19.81
N LYS A 179 -10.37 -4.34 19.86
CA LYS A 179 -9.13 -4.27 19.08
C LYS A 179 -9.45 -4.27 17.60
N PHE A 180 -10.25 -5.22 17.12
CA PHE A 180 -10.65 -5.30 15.71
C PHE A 180 -11.27 -4.00 15.19
N THR A 181 -12.29 -3.47 15.86
CA THR A 181 -12.97 -2.23 15.47
C THR A 181 -12.03 -1.01 15.43
N THR A 182 -11.00 -0.98 16.28
CA THR A 182 -9.99 0.09 16.28
C THR A 182 -8.98 -0.06 15.14
N ILE A 183 -8.59 -1.29 14.83
CA ILE A 183 -7.53 -1.62 13.87
C ILE A 183 -8.06 -1.62 12.45
N PHE A 184 -9.19 -2.29 12.22
CA PHE A 184 -9.77 -2.54 10.90
C PHE A 184 -9.80 -1.31 9.98
N PRO A 185 -10.29 -0.12 10.39
CA PRO A 185 -10.38 1.04 9.49
C PRO A 185 -9.02 1.67 9.12
N ARG A 186 -7.92 1.24 9.73
CA ARG A 186 -6.58 1.84 9.54
C ARG A 186 -5.78 1.20 8.40
N TYR A 187 -6.42 0.37 7.58
CA TYR A 187 -5.73 -0.27 6.49
C TYR A 187 -5.18 0.74 5.49
N LYS A 188 -4.05 0.40 4.91
CA LYS A 188 -3.45 1.09 3.76
C LYS A 188 -3.33 0.09 2.63
N TYR A 189 -3.10 0.56 1.42
CA TYR A 189 -2.97 -0.34 0.28
C TYR A 189 -2.05 0.21 -0.80
N TYR A 190 -1.43 -0.72 -1.52
CA TYR A 190 -0.68 -0.44 -2.73
C TYR A 190 -0.89 -1.55 -3.76
N PHE A 191 -0.55 -1.28 -5.01
CA PHE A 191 -0.67 -2.22 -6.11
C PHE A 191 0.69 -2.84 -6.40
N LYS A 192 0.74 -4.16 -6.54
CA LYS A 192 1.96 -4.91 -6.88
C LYS A 192 1.57 -6.17 -7.62
N ASN A 193 2.23 -6.46 -8.73
CA ASN A 193 2.07 -7.72 -9.48
C ASN A 193 0.60 -8.08 -9.80
N ASN A 194 -0.21 -7.12 -10.28
CA ASN A 194 -1.65 -7.31 -10.52
C ASN A 194 -2.48 -7.71 -9.30
N GLN A 195 -2.01 -7.35 -8.11
CA GLN A 195 -2.70 -7.55 -6.85
C GLN A 195 -2.82 -6.23 -6.09
N ILE A 196 -3.88 -6.13 -5.30
CA ILE A 196 -4.02 -5.15 -4.23
C ILE A 196 -3.37 -5.76 -3.00
N ILE A 197 -2.35 -5.10 -2.48
CA ILE A 197 -1.73 -5.44 -1.20
C ILE A 197 -2.33 -4.51 -0.16
N VAL A 198 -3.20 -5.04 0.69
CA VAL A 198 -3.73 -4.32 1.86
C VAL A 198 -2.82 -4.60 3.04
N PHE A 199 -2.46 -3.56 3.80
CA PHE A 199 -1.54 -3.72 4.91
C PHE A 199 -1.90 -2.86 6.13
N TYR A 200 -1.37 -3.28 7.28
CA TYR A 200 -1.44 -2.55 8.54
C TYR A 200 -0.04 -2.32 9.08
N ASP A 201 0.24 -1.08 9.52
CA ASP A 201 1.49 -0.77 10.20
C ASP A 201 1.62 -1.60 11.48
N SER A 202 2.85 -1.95 11.85
CA SER A 202 3.16 -2.72 13.06
C SER A 202 2.64 -2.04 14.33
N PHE A 203 2.71 -0.71 14.41
CA PHE A 203 2.13 0.06 15.50
C PHE A 203 0.59 0.00 15.54
N SER A 204 -0.06 -0.14 14.39
CA SER A 204 -1.53 -0.20 14.35
C SER A 204 -2.07 -1.51 14.95
N ILE A 205 -1.24 -2.53 15.12
CA ILE A 205 -1.60 -3.86 15.60
C ILE A 205 -0.91 -4.22 16.92
N ASP A 206 -0.35 -3.23 17.61
CA ASP A 206 0.45 -3.37 18.84
C ASP A 206 1.62 -4.36 18.73
N CYS A 207 2.19 -4.57 17.53
CA CYS A 207 3.38 -5.40 17.39
C CYS A 207 4.62 -4.51 17.21
N ASN A 208 5.36 -4.28 18.30
CA ASN A 208 6.55 -3.41 18.27
C ASN A 208 7.73 -4.01 17.50
N ASP A 209 7.82 -5.35 17.41
CA ASP A 209 8.93 -6.07 16.77
C ASP A 209 8.57 -6.65 15.39
N CYS A 210 7.34 -6.45 14.92
CA CYS A 210 6.93 -6.90 13.61
C CYS A 210 7.19 -5.83 12.54
N ASP A 211 7.38 -6.29 11.30
CA ASP A 211 7.09 -5.44 10.15
C ASP A 211 5.57 -5.26 9.98
N LYS A 212 5.13 -4.56 8.92
CA LYS A 212 3.72 -4.48 8.54
C LYS A 212 3.14 -5.87 8.21
N ILE A 213 1.85 -6.04 8.46
CA ILE A 213 1.10 -7.22 7.99
C ILE A 213 0.52 -6.92 6.63
N GLU A 214 0.66 -7.85 5.69
CA GLU A 214 0.09 -7.75 4.36
C GLU A 214 -0.95 -8.83 4.09
N PHE A 215 -1.98 -8.46 3.34
CA PHE A 215 -3.01 -9.32 2.77
C PHE A 215 -3.06 -9.04 1.27
N GLN A 216 -3.12 -10.10 0.47
CA GLN A 216 -3.01 -10.01 -0.99
C GLN A 216 -4.35 -10.35 -1.62
N PHE A 217 -4.81 -9.51 -2.54
CA PHE A 217 -6.06 -9.69 -3.25
C PHE A 217 -5.81 -9.58 -4.76
N PRO A 218 -6.15 -10.59 -5.56
CA PRO A 218 -6.01 -10.51 -7.01
C PRO A 218 -6.97 -9.47 -7.59
N ILE A 219 -6.51 -8.78 -8.64
CA ILE A 219 -7.39 -7.93 -9.45
C ILE A 219 -7.84 -8.76 -10.64
N HIS A 220 -9.14 -9.05 -10.71
CA HIS A 220 -9.73 -9.63 -11.89
C HIS A 220 -10.08 -8.50 -12.87
N GLU A 221 -9.72 -8.65 -14.14
CA GLU A 221 -10.10 -7.69 -15.18
C GLU A 221 -11.63 -7.60 -15.23
N ASN A 222 -12.17 -6.38 -15.11
CA ASN A 222 -13.60 -6.14 -15.23
C ASN A 222 -14.03 -6.36 -16.68
N THR A 223 -14.51 -7.56 -17.00
CA THR A 223 -15.08 -7.91 -18.31
C THR A 223 -16.44 -7.23 -18.59
N GLU A 224 -17.00 -6.47 -17.64
CA GLU A 224 -18.33 -5.87 -17.77
C GLU A 224 -18.41 -4.64 -18.68
N ASN A 225 -17.28 -4.02 -19.05
CA ASN A 225 -17.28 -2.85 -19.93
C ASN A 225 -17.30 -3.17 -21.43
N GLU A 226 -17.36 -4.45 -21.83
CA GLU A 226 -17.40 -4.85 -23.25
C GLU A 226 -18.80 -5.16 -23.79
N TYR A 227 -19.87 -5.09 -22.98
CA TYR A 227 -21.22 -5.32 -23.50
C TYR A 227 -21.82 -4.04 -24.12
N ARG A 228 -21.45 -3.75 -25.38
CA ARG A 228 -22.30 -2.93 -26.27
C ARG A 228 -23.22 -3.88 -27.05
N PRO A 229 -24.53 -3.95 -26.76
CA PRO A 229 -25.44 -4.63 -27.67
C PRO A 229 -25.55 -3.78 -28.93
N ASN A 230 -24.92 -4.22 -30.01
CA ASN A 230 -25.22 -3.72 -31.36
C ASN A 230 -26.67 -4.10 -31.68
N LYS A 231 -27.61 -3.19 -31.39
CA LYS A 231 -28.91 -3.19 -32.06
C LYS A 231 -28.76 -2.39 -33.35
N ASN A 232 -28.48 -3.08 -34.45
CA ASN A 232 -28.90 -2.58 -35.76
C ASN A 232 -30.36 -3.02 -35.97
N PRO A 233 -31.34 -2.11 -36.08
CA PRO A 233 -32.59 -2.44 -36.73
C PRO A 233 -32.31 -2.52 -38.23
N GLN A 234 -32.47 -3.72 -38.80
CA GLN A 234 -32.55 -3.86 -40.25
C GLN A 234 -33.78 -3.10 -40.75
N SER A 235 -33.54 -2.26 -41.76
CA SER A 235 -34.51 -1.60 -42.64
C SER A 235 -35.37 -2.60 -43.40
#